data_AF-A0A3L6RZI5-F1
#
_entry.id   AF-A0A3L6RZI5-F1
#
_cell.length_a   1.000
_cell.length_b   1.000
_cell.length_c   1.000
_cell.angle_alpha   90.00
_cell.angle_beta   90.00
_cell.angle_gamma   90.00
#
_symmetry.space_group_name_H-M   'P 1'
#
loop_
_entity.id
_entity.type
_entity.pdbx_description
1 polymer ?
#
loop_
_entity_poly.entity_id
_entity_poly.type
_entity_poly.pdbx_seq_one_letter_code
_entity_poly.pdbx_strand_id
1 'polypeptide(L)'
;MKSKMVDCVNRFHVAVPKPRDNKERPVFIPPAVLEARANAAAKEKKKLEKDLEQENGGAGVYSASIKKHYILANDEWKEDILPEILDGHNVADFLDPDILERCEELEREEGLRLEEQAAQDAFGIDGHELTDEQKEILSQIRNKKALLIQEHRMKKRTAESRPIVPRKFDKDRKFTTNRMGRQLSSMGVDPSAAIARSRSRGRKRERSLSRAAADADAMDVDGQQSNKKLRLGSRSRSRSRAPEEVPGEGFKDSAQKKKAIKKAKDARKKRNNDARRGEADRVIPTLKPKHLFSGKRTLGKTSRR
;
A
#
# COMPACT_ATOMS: atom_id res chain seq x y z
N MET A 1 48.56 -57.07 -16.37
CA MET A 1 48.87 -56.36 -15.11
C MET A 1 49.58 -55.01 -15.30
N LYS A 2 50.07 -54.66 -16.50
CA LYS A 2 50.79 -53.39 -16.73
C LYS A 2 49.90 -52.13 -16.86
N SER A 3 48.60 -52.25 -17.17
CA SER A 3 47.71 -51.08 -17.39
C SER A 3 47.29 -50.36 -16.11
N LYS A 4 46.93 -51.10 -15.04
CA LYS A 4 46.49 -50.49 -13.76
C LYS A 4 47.59 -49.74 -13.01
N MET A 5 48.85 -50.05 -13.29
CA MET A 5 50.00 -49.40 -12.66
C MET A 5 50.26 -48.02 -13.27
N VAL A 6 50.03 -47.88 -14.59
CA VAL A 6 50.16 -46.59 -15.31
C VAL A 6 49.14 -45.57 -14.79
N ASP A 7 47.91 -46.01 -14.48
CA ASP A 7 46.86 -45.14 -13.93
C ASP A 7 47.20 -44.59 -12.52
N CYS A 8 48.09 -45.24 -11.76
CA CYS A 8 48.46 -44.82 -10.40
C CYS A 8 49.87 -44.24 -10.25
N VAL A 9 50.66 -44.13 -11.33
CA VAL A 9 52.01 -43.51 -11.33
C VAL A 9 52.00 -42.10 -10.73
N ASN A 10 50.94 -41.32 -11.00
CA ASN A 10 50.80 -39.96 -10.47
C ASN A 10 50.71 -39.91 -8.94
N ARG A 11 50.33 -41.01 -8.27
CA ARG A 11 50.30 -41.09 -6.79
C ARG A 11 51.67 -41.40 -6.20
N PHE A 12 52.54 -42.05 -6.97
CA PHE A 12 53.92 -42.35 -6.57
C PHE A 12 54.88 -41.21 -6.89
N HIS A 13 54.54 -40.34 -7.85
CA HIS A 13 55.36 -39.21 -8.19
C HIS A 13 55.21 -38.07 -7.17
N VAL A 14 56.27 -37.78 -6.41
CA VAL A 14 56.36 -36.62 -5.52
C VAL A 14 57.02 -35.47 -6.28
N ALA A 15 56.31 -34.35 -6.39
CA ALA A 15 56.84 -33.15 -7.04
C ALA A 15 57.88 -32.46 -6.15
N VAL A 16 59.06 -32.20 -6.70
CA VAL A 16 60.11 -31.41 -6.03
C VAL A 16 59.99 -29.96 -6.51
N PRO A 17 59.72 -28.99 -5.62
CA PRO A 17 59.57 -27.60 -6.01
C PRO A 17 60.91 -27.06 -6.55
N LYS A 18 60.87 -26.45 -7.75
CA LYS A 18 62.01 -25.70 -8.28
C LYS A 18 62.10 -24.34 -7.57
N PRO A 19 63.27 -23.91 -7.10
CA PRO A 19 63.42 -22.61 -6.44
C PRO A 19 63.11 -21.50 -7.45
N ARG A 20 62.08 -20.71 -7.16
CA ARG A 20 61.59 -19.62 -8.02
C ARG A 20 61.98 -18.24 -7.50
N ASP A 21 61.91 -18.04 -6.18
CA ASP A 21 62.13 -16.76 -5.51
C ASP A 21 63.18 -16.95 -4.38
N ASN A 22 63.91 -15.89 -4.02
CA ASN A 22 64.88 -15.88 -2.89
C ASN A 22 64.22 -15.61 -1.52
N LYS A 23 62.90 -15.84 -1.38
CA LYS A 23 62.18 -15.62 -0.12
C LYS A 23 62.03 -16.94 0.62
N GLU A 24 62.60 -17.02 1.81
CA GLU A 24 62.41 -18.17 2.70
C GLU A 24 60.96 -18.21 3.19
N ARG A 25 60.35 -19.40 3.13
CA ARG A 25 59.00 -19.67 3.64
C ARG A 25 59.11 -20.76 4.70
N PRO A 26 59.66 -20.44 5.89
CA PRO A 26 59.84 -21.42 6.94
C PRO A 26 58.50 -21.92 7.46
N VAL A 27 58.50 -23.13 8.02
CA VAL A 27 57.32 -23.68 8.69
C VAL A 27 57.18 -22.96 10.03
N PHE A 28 56.02 -22.35 10.29
CA PHE A 28 55.73 -21.69 11.57
C PHE A 28 54.98 -22.66 12.50
N ILE A 29 55.71 -23.27 13.44
CA ILE A 29 55.13 -24.11 14.50
C ILE A 29 55.21 -23.33 15.81
N PRO A 30 54.07 -22.97 16.43
CA PRO A 30 54.07 -22.30 17.72
C PRO A 30 54.76 -23.16 18.80
N PRO A 31 55.59 -22.57 19.69
CA PRO A 31 56.36 -23.32 20.69
C PRO A 31 55.46 -24.14 21.64
N ALA A 32 54.28 -23.61 21.97
CA ALA A 32 53.29 -24.29 22.80
C ALA A 32 52.89 -25.68 22.26
N VAL A 33 52.91 -25.90 20.94
CA VAL A 33 52.58 -27.20 20.33
C VAL A 33 53.73 -28.19 20.49
N LEU A 34 54.99 -27.73 20.38
CA LEU A 34 56.18 -28.56 20.56
C LEU A 34 56.28 -29.03 22.02
N GLU A 35 56.07 -28.11 22.96
CA GLU A 35 56.02 -28.42 24.40
C GLU A 35 54.86 -29.36 24.75
N ALA A 36 53.69 -29.17 24.14
CA ALA A 36 52.55 -30.06 24.33
C ALA A 36 52.84 -31.48 23.81
N ARG A 37 53.53 -31.60 22.68
CA ARG A 37 53.92 -32.90 22.10
C ARG A 37 54.97 -33.62 22.95
N ALA A 38 55.96 -32.89 23.47
CA ALA A 38 56.95 -33.46 24.39
C ALA A 38 56.30 -33.97 25.69
N ASN A 39 55.29 -33.26 26.18
CA ASN A 39 54.57 -33.59 27.41
C ASN A 39 53.36 -34.53 27.19
N ALA A 40 53.10 -34.99 25.96
CA ALA A 40 51.91 -35.78 25.62
C ALA A 40 51.90 -37.17 26.27
N ALA A 41 53.07 -37.73 26.61
CA ALA A 41 53.17 -39.00 27.31
C ALA A 41 52.87 -38.91 28.82
N ALA A 42 52.91 -37.70 29.40
CA ALA A 42 52.84 -37.48 30.84
C ALA A 42 51.57 -36.75 31.31
N LYS A 43 50.77 -36.16 30.40
CA LYS A 43 49.59 -35.37 30.78
C LYS A 43 48.32 -36.22 30.85
N GLU A 44 47.60 -36.06 31.96
CA GLU A 44 46.22 -36.54 32.14
C GLU A 44 45.32 -35.99 31.01
N LYS A 45 44.33 -36.78 30.60
CA LYS A 45 43.39 -36.40 29.55
C LYS A 45 42.61 -35.16 30.01
N LYS A 46 42.80 -34.03 29.33
CA LYS A 46 42.01 -32.82 29.57
C LYS A 46 40.53 -33.14 29.32
N LYS A 47 39.65 -32.65 30.20
CA LYS A 47 38.21 -32.68 29.97
C LYS A 47 37.91 -31.97 28.66
N LEU A 48 37.25 -32.68 27.75
CA LEU A 48 36.78 -32.12 26.48
C LEU A 48 35.34 -31.62 26.66
N GLU A 49 34.89 -30.75 25.76
CA GLU A 49 33.49 -30.28 25.75
C GLU A 49 32.50 -31.45 25.63
N LYS A 50 32.91 -32.55 24.99
CA LYS A 50 32.15 -33.80 24.91
C LYS A 50 31.93 -34.46 26.27
N ASP A 51 32.91 -34.38 27.17
CA ASP A 51 32.79 -34.94 28.51
C ASP A 51 31.85 -34.05 29.37
N LEU A 52 31.96 -32.72 29.21
CA LEU A 52 31.06 -31.75 29.85
C LEU A 52 29.60 -31.87 29.37
N GLU A 53 29.41 -32.17 28.08
CA GLU A 53 28.09 -32.45 27.52
C GLU A 53 27.46 -33.71 28.16
N GLN A 54 28.23 -34.78 28.32
CA GLN A 54 27.77 -36.01 28.96
C GLN A 54 27.44 -35.79 30.44
N GLU A 55 28.23 -34.99 31.17
CA GLU A 55 27.99 -34.63 32.56
C GLU A 55 26.70 -33.79 32.73
N ASN A 56 26.40 -32.89 31.77
CA ASN A 56 25.30 -31.92 31.88
C ASN A 56 23.99 -32.29 31.15
N GLY A 57 23.74 -33.59 30.96
CA GLY A 57 22.46 -34.09 30.44
C GLY A 57 22.47 -34.56 28.98
N GLY A 58 23.65 -34.63 28.35
CA GLY A 58 23.85 -35.27 27.05
C GLY A 58 23.32 -34.49 25.85
N ALA A 59 23.42 -35.13 24.68
CA ALA A 59 23.08 -34.56 23.40
C ALA A 59 21.58 -34.18 23.33
N GLY A 60 21.31 -32.88 23.20
CA GLY A 60 19.96 -32.33 23.05
C GLY A 60 19.43 -31.57 24.26
N VAL A 61 20.03 -31.73 25.44
CA VAL A 61 19.68 -30.95 26.65
C VAL A 61 20.77 -29.91 26.95
N TYR A 62 22.04 -30.29 26.80
CA TYR A 62 23.15 -29.36 27.01
C TYR A 62 23.17 -28.27 25.95
N SER A 63 23.15 -27.01 26.38
CA SER A 63 23.37 -25.84 25.53
C SER A 63 24.75 -25.25 25.81
N ALA A 64 25.66 -25.40 24.85
CA ALA A 64 27.00 -24.83 24.96
C ALA A 64 26.95 -23.32 24.74
N SER A 65 27.31 -22.52 25.76
CA SER A 65 27.49 -21.08 25.56
C SER A 65 28.76 -20.82 24.75
N ILE A 66 28.58 -20.18 23.60
CA ILE A 66 29.64 -19.80 22.67
C ILE A 66 30.54 -18.70 23.29
N LYS A 67 29.97 -17.90 24.20
CA LYS A 67 30.64 -16.75 24.83
C LYS A 67 31.71 -17.15 25.87
N LYS A 68 31.66 -18.39 26.38
CA LYS A 68 32.58 -18.90 27.43
C LYS A 68 34.07 -18.74 27.08
N HIS A 69 34.42 -18.92 25.81
CA HIS A 69 35.81 -18.93 25.34
C HIS A 69 36.28 -17.62 24.72
N TYR A 70 35.52 -16.54 24.87
CA TYR A 70 35.94 -15.23 24.37
C TYR A 70 37.11 -14.70 25.22
N ILE A 71 38.04 -14.01 24.56
CA ILE A 71 39.17 -13.34 25.20
C ILE A 71 38.83 -11.86 25.18
N LEU A 72 38.39 -11.33 26.32
CA LEU A 72 38.04 -9.93 26.52
C LEU A 72 38.97 -9.33 27.58
N ALA A 73 39.01 -7.99 27.69
CA ALA A 73 39.89 -7.34 28.67
C ALA A 73 39.44 -7.57 30.12
N ASN A 74 38.13 -7.60 30.38
CA ASN A 74 37.55 -8.14 31.62
C ASN A 74 36.82 -9.47 31.33
N ASP A 75 36.60 -10.31 32.33
CA ASP A 75 35.83 -11.55 32.13
C ASP A 75 34.34 -11.40 32.47
N GLU A 76 33.97 -10.34 33.20
CA GLU A 76 32.62 -10.13 33.74
C GLU A 76 31.58 -9.85 32.65
N TRP A 77 31.90 -8.94 31.73
CA TRP A 77 31.10 -8.58 30.56
C TRP A 77 31.06 -9.63 29.43
N LYS A 78 31.55 -10.86 29.65
CA LYS A 78 31.46 -11.94 28.65
C LYS A 78 30.02 -12.30 28.29
N GLU A 79 29.12 -12.22 29.27
CA GLU A 79 27.73 -12.63 29.08
C GLU A 79 26.82 -11.46 28.65
N ASP A 80 27.33 -10.23 28.64
CA ASP A 80 26.58 -9.04 28.27
C ASP A 80 26.03 -9.12 26.84
N ILE A 81 24.89 -8.44 26.62
CA ILE A 81 24.18 -8.43 25.34
C ILE A 81 24.43 -7.08 24.67
N LEU A 82 25.04 -7.12 23.49
CA LEU A 82 25.29 -5.93 22.68
C LEU A 82 24.01 -5.55 21.91
N PRO A 83 23.53 -4.30 22.02
CA PRO A 83 22.35 -3.87 21.27
C PRO A 83 22.66 -3.80 19.77
N GLU A 84 21.85 -4.47 18.94
CA GLU A 84 22.08 -4.53 17.49
C GLU A 84 21.44 -3.35 16.73
N ILE A 85 20.23 -2.94 17.14
CA ILE A 85 19.42 -1.94 16.42
C ILE A 85 18.92 -0.88 17.41
N LEU A 86 19.10 0.39 17.04
CA LEU A 86 18.60 1.55 17.77
C LEU A 86 17.98 2.55 16.77
N ASP A 87 16.72 2.93 17.00
CA ASP A 87 15.96 3.88 16.16
C ASP A 87 16.05 3.63 14.63
N GLY A 88 16.01 2.36 14.24
CA GLY A 88 16.06 1.94 12.84
C GLY A 88 17.47 1.94 12.21
N HIS A 89 18.50 2.23 13.00
CA HIS A 89 19.90 2.20 12.59
C HIS A 89 20.63 1.03 13.27
N ASN A 90 21.64 0.49 12.61
CA ASN A 90 22.48 -0.59 13.13
C ASN A 90 23.59 -0.01 14.01
N VAL A 91 23.72 -0.48 15.24
CA VAL A 91 24.73 0.00 16.19
C VAL A 91 26.15 -0.34 15.73
N ALA A 92 26.34 -1.50 15.06
CA ALA A 92 27.66 -1.92 14.61
C ALA A 92 28.30 -0.97 13.58
N ASP A 93 27.48 -0.20 12.87
CA ASP A 93 27.96 0.77 11.88
C ASP A 93 28.56 2.03 12.54
N PHE A 94 28.31 2.24 13.84
CA PHE A 94 28.79 3.37 14.63
C PHE A 94 29.82 2.97 15.70
N LEU A 95 30.31 1.73 15.71
CA LEU A 95 31.34 1.29 16.66
C LEU A 95 32.75 1.58 16.13
N ASP A 96 33.25 2.78 16.42
CA ASP A 96 34.62 3.20 16.10
C ASP A 96 35.42 3.55 17.38
N PRO A 97 36.74 3.28 17.43
CA PRO A 97 37.57 3.65 18.58
C PRO A 97 37.63 5.18 18.79
N ASP A 98 37.53 5.95 17.71
CA ASP A 98 37.71 7.41 17.71
C ASP A 98 36.38 8.18 17.65
N ILE A 99 35.25 7.53 17.99
CA ILE A 99 33.91 8.13 17.81
C ILE A 99 33.72 9.41 18.63
N LEU A 100 34.31 9.48 19.83
CA LEU A 100 34.18 10.65 20.70
C LEU A 100 34.85 11.89 20.09
N GLU A 101 36.04 11.72 19.50
CA GLU A 101 36.75 12.83 18.84
C GLU A 101 35.94 13.37 17.65
N ARG A 102 35.35 12.49 16.85
CA ARG A 102 34.48 12.89 15.72
C ARG A 102 33.19 13.57 16.18
N CYS A 103 32.60 13.13 17.30
CA CYS A 103 31.43 13.79 17.88
C CYS A 103 31.78 15.20 18.35
N GLU A 104 32.92 15.40 19.00
CA GLU A 104 33.36 16.74 19.42
C GLU A 104 33.62 17.68 18.23
N GLU A 105 34.20 17.16 17.14
CA GLU A 105 34.37 17.93 15.89
C GLU A 105 33.01 18.36 15.30
N LEU A 106 32.04 17.45 15.27
CA LEU A 106 30.69 17.75 14.80
C LEU A 106 29.98 18.77 15.70
N GLU A 107 30.07 18.66 17.03
CA GLU A 107 29.48 19.62 17.95
C GLU A 107 30.07 21.04 17.76
N ARG A 108 31.36 21.15 17.47
CA ARG A 108 32.00 22.45 17.14
C ARG A 108 31.46 23.02 15.81
N GLU A 109 31.29 22.18 14.79
CA GLU A 109 30.72 22.61 13.51
C GLU A 109 29.24 23.03 13.64
N GLU A 110 28.44 22.25 14.38
CA GLU A 110 27.04 22.58 14.64
C GLU A 110 26.88 23.86 15.44
N GLY A 111 27.76 24.13 16.41
CA GLY A 111 27.79 25.40 17.15
C GLY A 111 27.98 26.61 16.23
N LEU A 112 28.94 26.53 15.29
CA LEU A 112 29.17 27.59 14.30
C LEU A 112 27.96 27.76 13.37
N ARG A 113 27.37 26.65 12.91
CA ARG A 113 26.14 26.66 12.09
C ARG A 113 24.95 27.29 12.80
N LEU A 114 24.79 27.04 14.10
CA LEU A 114 23.71 27.61 14.90
C LEU A 114 23.91 29.12 15.07
N GLU A 115 25.13 29.59 15.30
CA GLU A 115 25.44 31.03 15.37
C GLU A 115 25.19 31.72 14.04
N GLU A 116 25.55 31.09 12.91
CA GLU A 116 25.23 31.59 11.57
C GLU A 116 23.72 31.62 11.31
N GLN A 117 22.98 30.60 11.71
CA GLN A 117 21.52 30.56 11.60
C GLN A 117 20.86 31.61 12.48
N ALA A 118 21.32 31.78 13.72
CA ALA A 118 20.82 32.81 14.62
C ALA A 118 21.12 34.21 14.07
N ALA A 119 22.27 34.41 13.44
CA ALA A 119 22.58 35.66 12.73
C ALA A 119 21.66 35.84 11.51
N GLN A 120 21.41 34.80 10.71
CA GLN A 120 20.51 34.87 9.56
C GLN A 120 19.06 35.10 9.97
N ASP A 121 18.57 34.48 11.03
CA ASP A 121 17.24 34.68 11.59
C ASP A 121 17.11 36.08 12.22
N ALA A 122 18.15 36.62 12.84
CA ALA A 122 18.19 38.01 13.31
C ALA A 122 18.19 39.03 12.15
N PHE A 123 18.74 38.67 10.99
CA PHE A 123 18.64 39.44 9.75
C PHE A 123 17.39 39.09 8.91
N GLY A 124 16.60 38.11 9.35
CA GLY A 124 15.31 37.75 8.80
C GLY A 124 14.35 38.91 9.01
N ILE A 125 14.25 39.76 7.99
CA ILE A 125 13.32 40.88 7.89
C ILE A 125 11.99 40.47 8.50
N ASP A 126 11.62 41.15 9.58
CA ASP A 126 10.31 41.08 10.23
C ASP A 126 9.27 41.59 9.20
N GLY A 127 8.92 40.70 8.28
CA GLY A 127 8.14 40.99 7.09
C GLY A 127 6.71 41.18 7.51
N HIS A 128 6.36 42.41 7.90
CA HIS A 128 5.02 42.88 8.26
C HIS A 128 4.06 41.74 8.60
N GLU A 129 4.05 41.33 9.87
CA GLU A 129 3.08 40.35 10.35
C GLU A 129 1.69 40.70 9.83
N LEU A 130 1.14 39.78 9.03
CA LEU A 130 -0.17 39.93 8.44
C LEU A 130 -1.17 40.19 9.58
N THR A 131 -1.90 41.31 9.54
CA THR A 131 -2.83 41.64 10.63
C THR A 131 -3.85 40.49 10.79
N ASP A 132 -4.39 40.31 12.00
CA ASP A 132 -5.30 39.18 12.24
C ASP A 132 -6.53 39.23 11.32
N GLU A 133 -6.99 40.43 10.95
CA GLU A 133 -8.02 40.64 9.92
C GLU A 133 -7.61 40.08 8.55
N GLN A 134 -6.37 40.30 8.13
CA GLN A 134 -5.86 39.79 6.86
C GLN A 134 -5.70 38.26 6.88
N LYS A 135 -5.30 37.67 8.02
CA LYS A 135 -5.26 36.20 8.20
C LYS A 135 -6.66 35.60 8.10
N GLU A 136 -7.66 36.23 8.71
CA GLU A 136 -9.06 35.82 8.60
C GLU A 136 -9.56 35.90 7.17
N ILE A 137 -9.34 37.01 6.46
CA ILE A 137 -9.70 37.16 5.05
C ILE A 137 -9.02 36.09 4.18
N LEU A 138 -7.74 35.81 4.43
CA LEU A 138 -6.98 34.79 3.70
C LEU A 138 -7.55 33.38 3.96
N SER A 139 -7.95 33.08 5.20
CA SER A 139 -8.63 31.83 5.54
C SER A 139 -9.98 31.70 4.80
N GLN A 140 -10.75 32.78 4.74
CA GLN A 140 -12.03 32.82 4.01
C GLN A 140 -11.83 32.61 2.51
N ILE A 141 -10.79 33.21 1.91
CA ILE A 141 -10.43 33.00 0.49
C ILE A 141 -10.03 31.54 0.24
N ARG A 142 -9.19 30.95 1.11
CA ARG A 142 -8.77 29.54 0.99
C ARG A 142 -9.96 28.59 1.09
N ASN A 143 -10.86 28.82 2.05
CA ASN A 143 -12.08 28.05 2.23
C ASN A 143 -13.01 28.15 1.01
N LYS A 144 -13.23 29.37 0.50
CA LYS A 144 -14.05 29.59 -0.71
C LYS A 144 -13.43 28.93 -1.94
N LYS A 145 -12.11 28.98 -2.10
CA LYS A 145 -11.38 28.31 -3.19
C LYS A 145 -11.50 26.79 -3.08
N ALA A 146 -11.38 26.22 -1.88
CA ALA A 146 -11.54 24.79 -1.64
C ALA A 146 -12.95 24.31 -2.02
N LEU A 147 -14.00 25.03 -1.59
CA LEU A 147 -15.39 24.71 -1.95
C LEU A 147 -15.62 24.76 -3.48
N LEU A 148 -15.09 25.77 -4.17
CA LEU A 148 -15.19 25.87 -5.63
C LEU A 148 -14.50 24.69 -6.34
N ILE A 149 -13.32 24.27 -5.87
CA ILE A 149 -12.60 23.12 -6.40
C ILE A 149 -13.38 21.83 -6.15
N GLN A 150 -13.93 21.63 -4.96
CA GLN A 150 -14.76 20.47 -4.63
C GLN A 150 -16.01 20.41 -5.53
N GLU A 151 -16.74 21.52 -5.69
CA GLU A 151 -17.88 21.58 -6.61
C GLU A 151 -17.48 21.22 -8.05
N HIS A 152 -16.34 21.75 -8.52
CA HIS A 152 -15.83 21.46 -9.86
C HIS A 152 -15.46 19.98 -10.01
N ARG A 153 -14.80 19.37 -9.02
CA ARG A 153 -14.50 17.93 -8.99
C ARG A 153 -15.78 17.09 -9.02
N MET A 154 -16.80 17.45 -8.24
CA MET A 154 -18.10 16.75 -8.26
C MET A 154 -18.80 16.86 -9.63
N LYS A 155 -18.74 18.05 -10.27
CA LYS A 155 -19.24 18.26 -11.65
C LYS A 155 -18.46 17.42 -12.67
N LYS A 156 -17.13 17.29 -12.55
CA LYS A 156 -16.30 16.47 -13.45
C LYS A 156 -16.39 14.96 -13.21
N ARG A 157 -16.52 14.50 -11.96
CA ARG A 157 -16.66 13.06 -11.64
C ARG A 157 -17.90 12.43 -12.29
N THR A 158 -18.95 13.22 -12.47
CA THR A 158 -20.15 12.78 -13.21
C THR A 158 -19.96 12.79 -14.73
N ALA A 159 -18.90 13.44 -15.25
CA ALA A 159 -18.59 13.56 -16.67
C ALA A 159 -17.78 12.36 -17.22
N GLU A 160 -17.03 11.64 -16.38
CA GLU A 160 -16.28 10.44 -16.80
C GLU A 160 -17.22 9.28 -17.18
N SER A 161 -18.40 9.21 -16.56
CA SER A 161 -19.40 8.16 -16.83
C SER A 161 -20.54 8.61 -17.75
N ARG A 162 -20.73 9.92 -17.97
CA ARG A 162 -21.87 10.48 -18.73
C ARG A 162 -21.48 11.78 -19.43
N PRO A 163 -21.99 12.06 -20.64
CA PRO A 163 -21.72 13.32 -21.34
C PRO A 163 -22.25 14.53 -20.54
N ILE A 164 -21.51 15.64 -20.59
CA ILE A 164 -21.90 16.92 -19.97
C ILE A 164 -23.13 17.46 -20.70
N VAL A 165 -24.23 17.66 -19.98
CA VAL A 165 -25.47 18.20 -20.54
C VAL A 165 -25.31 19.70 -20.79
N PRO A 166 -25.58 20.21 -22.01
CA PRO A 166 -25.54 21.64 -22.30
C PRO A 166 -26.46 22.43 -21.36
N ARG A 167 -26.00 23.61 -20.93
CA ARG A 167 -26.69 24.48 -19.96
C ARG A 167 -28.18 24.72 -20.27
N LYS A 168 -28.54 24.80 -21.56
CA LYS A 168 -29.90 25.08 -22.04
C LYS A 168 -30.98 24.09 -21.58
N PHE A 169 -30.61 22.86 -21.23
CA PHE A 169 -31.58 21.79 -20.90
C PHE A 169 -31.91 21.68 -19.41
N ASP A 170 -31.33 22.52 -18.55
CA ASP A 170 -31.56 22.61 -17.09
C ASP A 170 -31.90 21.27 -16.37
N LYS A 171 -30.97 20.30 -16.43
CA LYS A 171 -31.15 18.96 -15.84
C LYS A 171 -31.50 19.02 -14.35
N ASP A 172 -30.85 19.93 -13.62
CA ASP A 172 -30.93 20.01 -12.16
C ASP A 172 -32.03 21.01 -11.69
N ARG A 173 -32.78 21.63 -12.62
CA ARG A 173 -33.81 22.66 -12.32
C ARG A 173 -33.27 23.81 -11.48
N LYS A 174 -32.03 24.23 -11.76
CA LYS A 174 -31.31 25.24 -10.98
C LYS A 174 -31.52 26.65 -11.52
N PHE A 175 -32.01 26.83 -12.75
CA PHE A 175 -32.25 28.16 -13.33
C PHE A 175 -33.59 28.76 -12.89
N THR A 176 -33.73 28.98 -11.58
CA THR A 176 -34.88 29.66 -10.98
C THR A 176 -34.58 31.13 -10.75
N THR A 177 -35.61 31.97 -10.82
CA THR A 177 -35.53 33.41 -10.52
C THR A 177 -35.03 33.68 -9.10
N ASN A 178 -35.41 32.81 -8.16
CA ASN A 178 -35.03 32.93 -6.75
C ASN A 178 -33.54 32.65 -6.53
N ARG A 179 -32.98 31.63 -7.20
CA ARG A 179 -31.54 31.33 -7.12
C ARG A 179 -30.72 32.44 -7.78
N MET A 180 -31.15 32.91 -8.95
CA MET A 180 -30.51 34.02 -9.65
C MET A 180 -30.45 35.27 -8.76
N GLY A 181 -31.57 35.62 -8.11
CA GLY A 181 -31.63 36.74 -7.18
C GLY A 181 -30.64 36.61 -6.02
N ARG A 182 -30.60 35.46 -5.36
CA ARG A 182 -29.65 35.20 -4.26
C ARG A 182 -28.19 35.32 -4.68
N GLN A 183 -27.83 34.80 -5.86
CA GLN A 183 -26.44 34.87 -6.35
C GLN A 183 -26.04 36.30 -6.71
N LEU A 184 -26.92 37.08 -7.35
CA LEU A 184 -26.65 38.47 -7.68
C LEU A 184 -26.52 39.34 -6.42
N SER A 185 -27.41 39.16 -5.43
CA SER A 185 -27.30 39.84 -4.14
C SER A 185 -26.01 39.47 -3.40
N SER A 186 -25.61 38.19 -3.42
CA SER A 186 -24.32 37.76 -2.83
C SER A 186 -23.09 38.35 -3.54
N MET A 187 -23.22 38.78 -4.80
CA MET A 187 -22.17 39.48 -5.54
C MET A 187 -22.29 41.01 -5.42
N GLY A 188 -23.28 41.52 -4.68
CA GLY A 188 -23.51 42.96 -4.48
C GLY A 188 -24.30 43.65 -5.59
N VAL A 189 -25.01 42.91 -6.46
CA VAL A 189 -25.81 43.46 -7.56
C VAL A 189 -27.30 43.37 -7.23
N ASP A 190 -28.06 44.46 -7.46
CA ASP A 190 -29.51 44.48 -7.24
C ASP A 190 -30.27 43.59 -8.26
N PRO A 191 -31.00 42.55 -7.81
CA PRO A 191 -31.70 41.63 -8.70
C PRO A 191 -33.07 42.12 -9.20
N SER A 192 -33.57 43.25 -8.71
CA SER A 192 -34.96 43.71 -8.92
C SER A 192 -35.33 43.84 -10.41
N ALA A 193 -34.47 44.47 -11.21
CA ALA A 193 -34.68 44.63 -12.66
C ALA A 193 -34.64 43.29 -13.43
N ALA A 194 -33.80 42.34 -13.00
CA ALA A 194 -33.68 41.02 -13.64
C ALA A 194 -34.89 40.14 -13.33
N ILE A 195 -35.37 40.16 -12.09
CA ILE A 195 -36.56 39.42 -11.64
C ILE A 195 -37.81 39.95 -12.37
N ALA A 196 -37.99 41.27 -12.45
CA ALA A 196 -39.13 41.87 -13.15
C ALA A 196 -39.23 41.42 -14.61
N ARG A 197 -38.12 41.43 -15.35
CA ARG A 197 -38.06 40.95 -16.75
C ARG A 197 -38.36 39.46 -16.90
N SER A 198 -37.95 38.63 -15.94
CA SER A 198 -38.21 37.19 -15.99
C SER A 198 -39.69 36.86 -15.69
N ARG A 199 -40.31 37.61 -14.77
CA ARG A 199 -41.72 37.47 -14.39
C ARG A 199 -42.66 37.95 -15.50
N SER A 200 -42.31 39.00 -16.23
CA SER A 200 -43.13 39.51 -17.33
C SER A 200 -43.20 38.56 -18.53
N ARG A 201 -42.12 37.82 -18.82
CA ARG A 201 -42.07 36.82 -19.90
C ARG A 201 -42.83 35.51 -19.60
N GLY A 202 -42.98 35.13 -18.33
CA GLY A 202 -43.54 33.84 -17.92
C GLY A 202 -45.07 33.77 -17.80
N ARG A 203 -45.79 34.89 -17.91
CA ARG A 203 -47.21 34.98 -17.49
C ARG A 203 -48.26 34.83 -18.61
N LYS A 204 -47.87 34.68 -19.87
CA LYS A 204 -48.79 34.68 -21.03
C LYS A 204 -49.23 33.29 -21.56
N ARG A 205 -49.06 32.20 -20.80
CA ARG A 205 -49.73 30.92 -21.12
C ARG A 205 -50.73 30.59 -20.03
N GLU A 206 -51.99 30.51 -20.44
CA GLU A 206 -53.14 30.14 -19.63
C GLU A 206 -52.81 28.94 -18.76
N ARG A 207 -53.01 29.14 -17.45
CA ARG A 207 -53.14 28.05 -16.49
C ARG A 207 -54.42 27.33 -16.91
N SER A 208 -54.30 26.17 -17.54
CA SER A 208 -55.42 25.36 -18.03
C SER A 208 -56.51 25.24 -16.94
N LEU A 209 -57.61 25.94 -17.15
CA LEU A 209 -58.91 25.59 -16.56
C LEU A 209 -59.39 24.35 -17.32
N SER A 210 -59.93 23.35 -16.60
CA SER A 210 -60.39 22.04 -17.06
C SER A 210 -59.34 20.90 -17.18
N ARG A 211 -59.34 20.04 -16.16
CA ARG A 211 -59.35 18.57 -16.30
C ARG A 211 -60.02 17.98 -15.06
N ALA A 212 -61.31 18.29 -14.94
CA ALA A 212 -62.25 17.39 -14.31
C ALA A 212 -62.54 16.29 -15.35
N ALA A 213 -61.79 15.19 -15.26
CA ALA A 213 -62.10 13.93 -15.90
C ALA A 213 -61.73 12.85 -14.88
N ALA A 214 -62.42 12.94 -13.74
CA ALA A 214 -62.83 11.76 -13.00
C ALA A 214 -64.15 11.31 -13.66
N ASP A 215 -64.34 10.01 -13.72
CA ASP A 215 -65.54 9.30 -14.19
C ASP A 215 -65.51 8.84 -15.66
N ALA A 216 -64.95 7.64 -15.84
CA ALA A 216 -65.26 6.69 -16.89
C ALA A 216 -64.86 5.31 -16.35
N ASP A 217 -65.82 4.73 -15.65
CA ASP A 217 -66.03 3.33 -15.27
C ASP A 217 -65.15 2.30 -16.01
N ALA A 218 -64.12 1.81 -15.33
CA ALA A 218 -63.43 0.57 -15.67
C ALA A 218 -63.05 -0.13 -14.37
N MET A 219 -63.85 -1.14 -14.02
CA MET A 219 -63.72 -2.01 -12.87
C MET A 219 -62.32 -2.61 -12.76
N ASP A 220 -61.61 -2.32 -11.66
CA ASP A 220 -60.66 -3.28 -11.07
C ASP A 220 -60.68 -3.14 -9.54
N VAL A 221 -61.26 -4.15 -8.91
CA VAL A 221 -61.47 -4.30 -7.47
C VAL A 221 -60.28 -5.12 -6.94
N ASP A 222 -59.31 -4.47 -6.30
CA ASP A 222 -59.07 -4.66 -4.86
C ASP A 222 -57.81 -3.94 -4.32
N GLY A 223 -58.07 -3.13 -3.30
CA GLY A 223 -57.26 -2.86 -2.10
C GLY A 223 -55.73 -2.92 -2.14
N GLN A 224 -55.09 -1.75 -2.19
CA GLN A 224 -54.32 -1.19 -1.04
C GLN A 224 -53.65 0.14 -1.43
N GLN A 225 -53.64 1.06 -0.46
CA GLN A 225 -53.41 2.48 -0.64
C GLN A 225 -51.96 2.85 -0.98
N SER A 226 -51.85 3.99 -1.68
CA SER A 226 -50.75 4.97 -1.63
C SER A 226 -49.35 4.51 -2.05
N ASN A 227 -48.91 4.95 -3.24
CA ASN A 227 -47.55 5.51 -3.42
C ASN A 227 -47.40 6.17 -4.79
N LYS A 228 -48.12 7.28 -5.01
CA LYS A 228 -48.03 8.09 -6.25
C LYS A 228 -46.82 9.06 -6.27
N LYS A 229 -45.84 8.90 -5.35
CA LYS A 229 -44.64 9.78 -5.22
C LYS A 229 -43.30 9.16 -5.65
N LEU A 230 -43.27 8.00 -6.31
CA LEU A 230 -42.01 7.38 -6.79
C LEU A 230 -41.85 7.33 -8.33
N ARG A 231 -42.55 8.21 -9.07
CA ARG A 231 -42.46 8.29 -10.55
C ARG A 231 -41.49 9.36 -11.06
N LEU A 232 -40.24 9.38 -10.58
CA LEU A 232 -39.18 10.25 -11.12
C LEU A 232 -37.85 9.53 -11.41
N GLY A 233 -37.88 8.21 -11.58
CA GLY A 233 -36.72 7.39 -11.91
C GLY A 233 -37.01 6.38 -13.02
N SER A 234 -37.45 6.82 -14.20
CA SER A 234 -37.74 5.93 -15.33
C SER A 234 -37.00 6.35 -16.60
N ARG A 235 -35.74 5.93 -16.74
CA ARG A 235 -35.15 5.61 -18.05
C ARG A 235 -34.46 4.26 -17.91
N SER A 236 -34.87 3.31 -18.75
CA SER A 236 -34.36 1.92 -18.88
C SER A 236 -34.96 0.82 -17.97
N ARG A 237 -36.29 0.76 -17.83
CA ARG A 237 -36.98 -0.53 -17.60
C ARG A 237 -37.80 -0.87 -18.84
N SER A 238 -37.13 -1.28 -19.91
CA SER A 238 -37.79 -2.04 -20.96
C SER A 238 -38.29 -3.36 -20.34
N ARG A 239 -39.59 -3.42 -20.07
CA ARG A 239 -40.37 -4.63 -19.79
C ARG A 239 -39.76 -5.59 -18.76
N SER A 240 -39.65 -5.16 -17.50
CA SER A 240 -39.68 -6.13 -16.41
C SER A 240 -41.13 -6.61 -16.22
N ARG A 241 -41.60 -7.50 -17.11
CA ARG A 241 -42.76 -8.34 -16.80
C ARG A 241 -42.39 -9.16 -15.56
N ALA A 242 -43.30 -9.27 -14.60
CA ALA A 242 -43.17 -10.26 -13.55
C ALA A 242 -42.97 -11.64 -14.19
N PRO A 243 -42.27 -12.59 -13.55
CA PRO A 243 -42.09 -13.93 -14.10
C PRO A 243 -43.44 -14.64 -14.09
N GLU A 244 -44.24 -14.34 -15.10
CA GLU A 244 -45.45 -15.04 -15.47
C GLU A 244 -45.05 -16.30 -16.22
N GLU A 245 -45.85 -17.34 -16.12
CA GLU A 245 -45.59 -18.60 -16.80
C GLU A 245 -45.84 -18.40 -18.28
N VAL A 246 -44.78 -18.57 -19.09
CA VAL A 246 -44.93 -18.53 -20.54
C VAL A 246 -45.15 -19.98 -20.98
N PRO A 247 -46.26 -20.30 -21.68
CA PRO A 247 -46.47 -21.63 -22.21
C PRO A 247 -45.26 -22.11 -23.02
N GLY A 248 -44.69 -23.26 -22.66
CA GLY A 248 -43.50 -23.85 -23.30
C GLY A 248 -42.19 -23.81 -22.48
N GLU A 249 -42.16 -23.19 -21.29
CA GLU A 249 -40.97 -23.15 -20.41
C GLU A 249 -40.74 -24.42 -19.56
N GLY A 250 -41.66 -25.37 -19.56
CA GLY A 250 -41.51 -26.66 -18.84
C GLY A 250 -41.63 -26.58 -17.30
N PHE A 251 -42.17 -25.48 -16.76
CA PHE A 251 -42.53 -25.38 -15.34
C PHE A 251 -44.03 -25.66 -15.15
N LYS A 252 -44.38 -26.32 -14.04
CA LYS A 252 -45.78 -26.68 -13.72
C LYS A 252 -46.57 -25.48 -13.18
N ASP A 253 -45.97 -24.72 -12.26
CA ASP A 253 -46.59 -23.59 -11.57
C ASP A 253 -45.60 -22.41 -11.38
N SER A 254 -46.13 -21.19 -11.28
CA SER A 254 -45.33 -19.97 -11.13
C SER A 254 -44.43 -20.01 -9.88
N ALA A 255 -44.84 -20.76 -8.86
CA ALA A 255 -44.06 -21.04 -7.66
C ALA A 255 -42.81 -21.89 -7.97
N GLN A 256 -42.92 -22.87 -8.87
CA GLN A 256 -41.78 -23.69 -9.33
C GLN A 256 -40.78 -22.84 -10.12
N LYS A 257 -41.26 -21.96 -11.00
CA LYS A 257 -40.42 -21.00 -11.74
C LYS A 257 -39.68 -20.05 -10.78
N LYS A 258 -40.36 -19.52 -9.76
CA LYS A 258 -39.73 -18.70 -8.70
C LYS A 258 -38.66 -19.47 -7.92
N LYS A 259 -38.91 -20.74 -7.56
CA LYS A 259 -37.92 -21.61 -6.92
C LYS A 259 -36.70 -21.87 -7.83
N ALA A 260 -36.91 -22.10 -9.13
CA ALA A 260 -35.83 -22.28 -10.09
C ALA A 260 -34.97 -21.03 -10.24
N ILE A 261 -35.58 -19.85 -10.35
CA ILE A 261 -34.86 -18.56 -10.38
C ILE A 261 -34.04 -18.35 -9.09
N LYS A 262 -34.59 -18.72 -7.93
CA LYS A 262 -33.86 -18.64 -6.65
C LYS A 262 -32.63 -19.55 -6.67
N LYS A 263 -32.78 -20.82 -7.06
CA LYS A 263 -31.66 -21.77 -7.21
C LYS A 263 -30.61 -21.26 -8.21
N ALA A 264 -31.03 -20.68 -9.34
CA ALA A 264 -30.11 -20.11 -10.33
C ALA A 264 -29.33 -18.90 -9.78
N LYS A 265 -29.95 -18.05 -8.95
CA LYS A 265 -29.26 -16.94 -8.27
C LYS A 265 -28.28 -17.45 -7.22
N ASP A 266 -28.65 -18.47 -6.46
CA ASP A 266 -27.78 -19.08 -5.45
C ASP A 266 -26.55 -19.74 -6.10
N ALA A 267 -26.72 -20.44 -7.22
CA ALA A 267 -25.60 -21.02 -7.98
C ALA A 267 -24.59 -19.97 -8.49
N ARG A 268 -25.03 -18.73 -8.75
CA ARG A 268 -24.15 -17.63 -9.17
C ARG A 268 -23.29 -17.08 -8.03
N LYS A 269 -23.69 -17.27 -6.76
CA LYS A 269 -22.99 -16.68 -5.60
C LYS A 269 -21.51 -17.09 -5.53
N LYS A 270 -21.19 -18.37 -5.75
CA LYS A 270 -19.79 -18.86 -5.70
C LYS A 270 -18.91 -18.11 -6.70
N ARG A 271 -19.39 -17.97 -7.93
CA ARG A 271 -18.67 -17.26 -9.00
C ARG A 271 -18.55 -15.75 -8.72
N ASN A 272 -19.60 -15.16 -8.17
CA ASN A 272 -19.59 -13.73 -7.81
C ASN A 272 -18.66 -13.46 -6.63
N ASN A 273 -18.50 -14.42 -5.72
CA ASN A 273 -17.54 -14.33 -4.62
C ASN A 273 -16.10 -14.28 -5.16
N ASP A 274 -15.81 -15.08 -6.18
CA ASP A 274 -14.55 -15.04 -6.95
C ASP A 274 -14.46 -13.82 -7.91
N ALA A 275 -15.42 -12.90 -7.87
CA ALA A 275 -15.50 -11.71 -8.71
C ALA A 275 -15.42 -11.96 -10.24
N ARG A 276 -15.85 -13.12 -10.74
CA ARG A 276 -15.78 -13.40 -12.18
C ARG A 276 -16.82 -12.60 -12.97
N ARG A 277 -16.48 -12.23 -14.20
CA ARG A 277 -17.33 -11.39 -15.06
C ARG A 277 -18.63 -12.09 -15.48
N GLY A 278 -18.62 -13.41 -15.59
CA GLY A 278 -19.77 -14.21 -16.03
C GLY A 278 -19.45 -15.70 -16.10
N GLU A 279 -20.39 -16.52 -16.55
CA GLU A 279 -20.20 -17.98 -16.62
C GLU A 279 -19.17 -18.45 -17.67
N ALA A 280 -18.93 -17.61 -18.67
CA ALA A 280 -17.88 -17.81 -19.67
C ALA A 280 -16.48 -17.45 -19.15
N ASP A 281 -16.39 -16.74 -18.01
CA ASP A 281 -15.12 -16.32 -17.45
C ASP A 281 -14.46 -17.46 -16.66
N ARG A 282 -13.63 -18.22 -17.37
CA ARG A 282 -12.90 -19.39 -16.89
C ARG A 282 -11.38 -19.22 -17.02
N VAL A 283 -10.90 -17.98 -17.07
CA VAL A 283 -9.48 -17.67 -17.19
C VAL A 283 -8.75 -18.09 -15.91
N ILE A 284 -7.66 -18.83 -16.06
CA ILE A 284 -6.80 -19.26 -14.96
C ILE A 284 -5.56 -18.36 -14.96
N PRO A 285 -5.40 -17.43 -14.00
CA PRO A 285 -4.21 -16.59 -13.93
C PRO A 285 -2.98 -17.40 -13.48
N THR A 286 -1.84 -17.12 -14.10
CA THR A 286 -0.56 -17.71 -13.68
C THR A 286 -0.04 -16.99 -12.44
N LEU A 287 -0.30 -17.53 -11.24
CA LEU A 287 0.10 -16.91 -9.97
C LEU A 287 1.62 -16.84 -9.79
N LYS A 288 2.37 -17.81 -10.33
CA LYS A 288 3.84 -17.88 -10.24
C LYS A 288 4.48 -17.93 -11.62
N PRO A 289 4.53 -16.80 -12.35
CA PRO A 289 5.14 -16.77 -13.67
C PRO A 289 6.66 -17.00 -13.60
N LYS A 290 7.16 -17.91 -14.45
CA LYS A 290 8.57 -18.35 -14.44
C LYS A 290 9.59 -17.21 -14.53
N HIS A 291 9.33 -16.19 -15.36
CA HIS A 291 10.24 -15.06 -15.54
C HIS A 291 10.36 -14.14 -14.31
N LEU A 292 9.48 -14.29 -13.31
CA LEU A 292 9.60 -13.64 -12.00
C LEU A 292 10.42 -14.46 -11.01
N PHE A 293 10.23 -15.78 -10.99
CA PHE A 293 10.73 -16.67 -9.94
C PHE A 293 11.92 -17.56 -10.35
N SER A 294 12.36 -17.49 -11.60
CA SER A 294 13.45 -18.31 -12.14
C SER A 294 14.56 -17.44 -12.71
N GLY A 295 15.80 -17.78 -12.34
CA GLY A 295 17.01 -17.08 -12.75
C GLY A 295 17.52 -16.09 -11.68
N LYS A 296 18.82 -15.78 -11.73
CA LYS A 296 19.46 -14.74 -10.93
C LYS A 296 19.97 -13.65 -11.87
N ARG A 297 19.96 -12.39 -11.41
CA ARG A 297 20.46 -11.25 -12.20
C ARG A 297 22.00 -11.33 -12.23
N THR A 298 22.57 -11.38 -13.43
CA THR A 298 24.03 -11.39 -13.65
C THR A 298 24.56 -9.98 -13.89
N LEU A 299 25.88 -9.80 -13.80
CA LEU A 299 26.58 -8.58 -14.20
C LEU A 299 26.53 -8.46 -15.73
N GLY A 300 25.51 -7.78 -16.26
CA GLY A 300 25.28 -7.67 -17.70
C GLY A 300 23.85 -7.24 -18.05
N LYS A 301 23.35 -7.70 -19.20
CA LYS A 301 21.99 -7.39 -19.69
C LYS A 301 20.92 -7.93 -18.72
N THR A 302 20.00 -7.05 -18.33
CA THR A 302 18.85 -7.39 -17.47
C THR A 302 17.63 -7.76 -18.31
N SER A 303 16.74 -8.59 -17.76
CA SER A 303 15.51 -9.06 -18.43
C SER A 303 14.36 -8.05 -18.37
N ARG A 304 14.46 -7.03 -17.51
CA ARG A 304 13.48 -5.96 -17.36
C ARG A 304 14.22 -4.63 -17.23
N ARG A 305 13.61 -3.58 -17.78
CA ARG A 305 14.13 -2.21 -17.74
C ARG A 305 14.08 -1.63 -16.35
#